data_AF-A0A8S3YM06-F1
#
_entry.id   AF-A0A8S3YM06-F1
#
_cell.length_a   1.000
_cell.length_b   1.000
_cell.length_c   1.000
_cell.angle_alpha   90.00
_cell.angle_beta   90.00
_cell.angle_gamma   90.00
#
_symmetry.space_group_name_H-M   'P 1'
#
loop_
_entity.id
_entity.type
_entity.pdbx_description
1 polymer ?
#
loop_
_entity_poly.entity_id
_entity_poly.type
_entity_poly.pdbx_seq_one_letter_code
_entity_poly.pdbx_strand_id
1 'polypeptide(L)'
;INEEGALLPRLVSLPHDLQELLLGHSEDPSSLINRPHVIHLKVIVPGEGFVTERLTLWSKVFMPLRLLCADRGYVLDIQDDLWLSRNLERAYTHLLTQQTSTDSLATSAVCEEDAAETPVDVLLVAVCDSCNYYRLPPVLSYEDYKLVVVSLPDPVTTALFHDLYANNENRVPPAYELSYPVLSRQDETRLNRLVDFMMAVFGSEDKDTHVFNSDYYNQLLWVRQNPHLLSENTVFVSRTHGTHQKSTNETEESLNFFNQDKITDSHISELLNYFETECQPDNIFQVSTSEDEDRDEQSQINRTSLEDVASGVTTQLERLLLGDIDRKEQCTKETATGVPRSLVEELVSQNRHYHRLINVDPLLQSPTLMPIVVYAEPGWGLSTMSAQLVHSCLATMSSSIIIYRFMGISPDSRSLLCTLLSIKQQLDTVLGPSKGTWCRGQDDKEQVPASEALLIDMVSRSTDELPLLIILEGLFLTSAQLRELNVLTMTELLPASTKLLVMTSDPDVAKGLRSKVSGN
;
A
#
# COMPACT_ATOMS: atom_id res chain seq x y z
N ILE A 1 -1.89 12.93 31.07
CA ILE A 1 -0.92 13.41 32.08
C ILE A 1 -0.11 12.19 32.47
N ASN A 2 1.11 12.05 31.96
CA ASN A 2 1.97 10.90 32.29
C ASN A 2 2.39 10.99 33.76
N GLU A 3 2.61 9.84 34.39
CA GLU A 3 2.81 9.67 35.84
C GLU A 3 4.03 10.40 36.43
N GLU A 4 4.89 10.99 35.60
CA GLU A 4 6.11 11.68 36.05
C GLU A 4 6.00 13.20 36.22
N GLY A 5 4.85 13.83 35.97
CA GLY A 5 4.70 15.27 36.20
C GLY A 5 5.65 16.16 35.37
N ALA A 6 6.27 15.61 34.32
CA ALA A 6 7.07 16.36 33.38
C ALA A 6 6.17 17.37 32.66
N LEU A 7 6.47 18.66 32.84
CA LEU A 7 5.85 19.73 32.06
C LEU A 7 6.13 19.46 30.58
N LEU A 8 5.11 19.65 29.74
CA LEU A 8 5.28 19.59 28.29
C LEU A 8 6.45 20.49 27.88
N PRO A 9 7.34 20.05 26.96
CA PRO A 9 8.43 20.88 26.46
C PRO A 9 7.88 22.20 25.92
N ARG A 10 8.60 23.30 26.19
CA ARG A 10 8.20 24.61 25.65
C ARG A 10 8.28 24.56 24.13
N LEU A 11 7.38 25.26 23.43
CA LEU A 11 7.39 25.31 21.96
C LEU A 11 8.78 25.65 21.41
N VAL A 12 9.48 26.60 22.04
CA VAL A 12 10.84 27.05 21.66
C VAL A 12 11.91 25.94 21.79
N SER A 13 11.66 24.91 22.60
CA SER A 13 12.58 23.75 22.72
C SER A 13 12.36 22.66 21.67
N LEU A 14 11.32 22.77 20.85
CA LEU A 14 11.06 21.82 19.76
C LEU A 14 11.87 22.21 18.51
N PRO A 15 12.18 21.27 17.60
CA PRO A 15 12.77 21.61 16.30
C PRO A 15 11.91 22.61 15.52
N HIS A 16 12.54 23.50 14.74
CA HIS A 16 11.87 24.59 14.04
C HIS A 16 10.71 24.10 13.17
N ASP A 17 10.92 23.05 12.40
CA ASP A 17 9.90 22.45 11.52
C ASP A 17 8.66 21.98 12.31
N LEU A 18 8.86 21.45 13.52
CA LEU A 18 7.76 21.04 14.40
C LEU A 18 7.07 22.23 15.05
N GLN A 19 7.82 23.30 15.36
CA GLN A 19 7.23 24.56 15.80
C GLN A 19 6.33 25.14 14.71
N GLU A 20 6.81 25.18 13.47
CA GLU A 20 6.02 25.65 12.33
C GLU A 20 4.80 24.77 12.09
N LEU A 21 4.93 23.45 12.21
CA LEU A 21 3.79 22.54 12.11
C LEU A 21 2.75 22.80 13.21
N LEU A 22 3.18 22.92 14.47
CA LEU A 22 2.30 23.21 15.61
C LEU A 22 1.66 24.60 15.53
N LEU A 23 2.31 25.55 14.86
CA LEU A 23 1.80 26.89 14.60
C LEU A 23 1.00 27.00 13.29
N GLY A 24 0.93 25.93 12.49
CA GLY A 24 0.23 25.92 11.20
C GLY A 24 0.93 26.71 10.09
N HIS A 25 2.25 26.86 10.16
CA HIS A 25 3.07 27.64 9.22
C HIS A 25 3.91 26.80 8.26
N SER A 26 3.85 25.46 8.32
CA SER A 26 4.74 24.61 7.51
C SER A 26 4.42 24.71 6.01
N GLU A 27 5.37 25.21 5.22
CA GLU A 27 5.27 25.33 3.75
C GLU A 27 5.31 23.97 3.02
N ASP A 28 5.97 22.97 3.61
CA ASP A 28 5.98 21.59 3.10
C ASP A 28 5.94 20.57 4.25
N PRO A 29 4.76 20.29 4.82
CA PRO A 29 4.62 19.35 5.93
C PRO A 29 4.90 17.89 5.52
N SER A 30 5.07 17.62 4.23
CA SER A 30 5.50 16.33 3.69
C SER A 30 6.93 15.98 4.12
N SER A 31 7.79 16.99 4.29
CA SER A 31 9.19 16.80 4.72
C SER A 31 9.30 16.29 6.16
N LEU A 32 8.31 16.61 7.00
CA LEU A 32 8.20 16.16 8.40
C LEU A 32 7.66 14.74 8.52
N ILE A 33 6.81 14.33 7.58
CA ILE A 33 6.49 12.92 7.38
C ILE A 33 7.59 12.34 6.50
N ASN A 34 8.77 12.13 7.09
CA ASN A 34 9.72 11.19 6.50
C ASN A 34 8.93 9.92 6.13
N ARG A 35 9.19 9.44 4.90
CA ARG A 35 8.55 8.33 4.17
C ARG A 35 7.91 7.29 5.11
N PRO A 36 6.76 6.68 4.75
CA PRO A 36 6.16 5.62 5.57
C PRO A 36 7.27 4.72 6.08
N HIS A 37 7.28 4.38 7.37
CA HIS A 37 8.34 3.53 7.88
C HIS A 37 8.23 2.18 7.16
N VAL A 38 9.07 2.01 6.14
CA VAL A 38 9.03 0.81 5.32
C VAL A 38 9.90 -0.23 5.99
N ILE A 39 9.39 -1.45 6.04
CA ILE A 39 10.18 -2.63 6.28
C ILE A 39 10.27 -3.36 4.96
N HIS A 40 11.49 -3.55 4.48
CA HIS A 40 11.73 -4.25 3.23
C HIS A 40 11.99 -5.72 3.50
N LEU A 41 11.03 -6.55 3.09
CA LEU A 41 11.15 -8.01 3.07
C LEU A 41 11.53 -8.46 1.67
N LYS A 42 12.75 -8.97 1.49
CA LYS A 42 13.20 -9.55 0.22
C LYS A 42 12.94 -11.06 0.21
N VAL A 43 12.31 -11.55 -0.86
CA VAL A 43 11.87 -12.94 -1.02
C VAL A 43 12.64 -13.56 -2.18
N ILE A 44 13.61 -14.43 -1.85
CA ILE A 44 14.46 -15.14 -2.81
C ILE A 44 13.99 -16.58 -2.88
N VAL A 45 13.21 -16.90 -3.90
CA VAL A 45 12.64 -18.24 -4.12
C VAL A 45 12.80 -18.61 -5.59
N PRO A 46 13.17 -19.86 -5.92
CA PRO A 46 13.29 -20.31 -7.31
C PRO A 46 11.96 -20.15 -8.07
N GLY A 47 12.04 -19.88 -9.38
CA GLY A 47 10.89 -19.48 -10.19
C GLY A 47 9.90 -20.61 -10.50
N GLU A 48 10.38 -21.73 -11.03
CA GLU A 48 9.56 -22.90 -11.39
C GLU A 48 9.53 -23.91 -10.23
N GLY A 49 8.40 -24.64 -10.07
CA GLY A 49 8.25 -25.67 -9.04
C GLY A 49 7.89 -25.19 -7.62
N PHE A 50 7.85 -23.87 -7.38
CA PHE A 50 7.48 -23.25 -6.09
C PHE A 50 6.22 -22.39 -6.16
N VAL A 51 5.42 -22.52 -7.22
CA VAL A 51 4.23 -21.67 -7.44
C VAL A 51 3.21 -21.88 -6.32
N THR A 52 2.96 -23.12 -5.93
CA THR A 52 1.99 -23.47 -4.88
C THR A 52 2.45 -22.94 -3.51
N GLU A 53 3.73 -23.08 -3.22
CA GLU A 53 4.38 -22.62 -2.00
C GLU A 53 4.36 -21.09 -1.94
N ARG A 54 4.71 -20.40 -3.02
CA ARG A 54 4.63 -18.94 -3.12
C ARG A 54 3.20 -18.42 -2.96
N LEU A 55 2.20 -19.05 -3.59
CA LEU A 55 0.79 -18.68 -3.41
C LEU A 55 0.34 -18.89 -1.95
N THR A 56 0.86 -19.93 -1.30
CA THR A 56 0.60 -20.20 0.12
C THR A 56 1.26 -19.14 1.00
N LEU A 57 2.51 -18.76 0.74
CA LEU A 57 3.19 -17.65 1.42
C LEU A 57 2.42 -16.34 1.26
N TRP A 58 1.98 -16.01 0.04
CA TRP A 58 1.23 -14.79 -0.22
C TRP A 58 -0.10 -14.72 0.55
N SER A 59 -0.88 -15.81 0.52
CA SER A 59 -2.20 -15.83 1.13
C SER A 59 -2.17 -16.01 2.65
N LYS A 60 -1.28 -16.86 3.16
CA LYS A 60 -1.26 -17.24 4.59
C LYS A 60 -0.20 -16.54 5.42
N VAL A 61 0.88 -16.03 4.82
CA VAL A 61 2.02 -15.46 5.56
C VAL A 61 2.07 -13.94 5.36
N PHE A 62 2.18 -13.47 4.12
CA PHE A 62 2.45 -12.06 3.85
C PHE A 62 1.28 -11.13 4.20
N MET A 63 0.03 -11.57 4.01
CA MET A 63 -1.13 -10.75 4.35
C MET A 63 -1.26 -10.50 5.87
N PRO A 64 -1.17 -11.51 6.75
CA PRO A 64 -1.08 -11.28 8.20
C PRO A 64 0.08 -10.37 8.61
N LEU A 65 1.27 -10.56 8.03
CA LEU A 65 2.44 -9.74 8.37
C LEU A 65 2.26 -8.28 7.96
N ARG A 66 1.59 -8.01 6.83
CA ARG A 66 1.24 -6.63 6.43
C ARG A 66 0.33 -5.96 7.46
N LEU A 67 -0.67 -6.68 7.96
CA LEU A 67 -1.56 -6.18 9.01
C LEU A 67 -0.80 -5.92 10.31
N LEU A 68 0.08 -6.85 10.71
CA LEU A 68 0.95 -6.70 11.88
C LEU A 68 1.82 -5.44 11.80
N CYS A 69 2.47 -5.20 10.66
CA CYS A 69 3.26 -3.98 10.45
C CYS A 69 2.38 -2.73 10.44
N ALA A 70 1.21 -2.78 9.79
CA ALA A 70 0.28 -1.67 9.72
C ALA A 70 -0.26 -1.27 11.11
N ASP A 71 -0.53 -2.25 11.97
CA ASP A 71 -0.95 -2.03 13.37
C ASP A 71 0.11 -1.28 14.19
N ARG A 72 1.38 -1.36 13.78
CA ARG A 72 2.51 -0.59 14.34
C ARG A 72 2.82 0.69 13.57
N GLY A 73 2.08 1.04 12.52
CA GLY A 73 2.32 2.21 11.68
C GLY A 73 3.45 2.05 10.64
N TYR A 74 3.84 0.81 10.34
CA TYR A 74 4.84 0.46 9.33
C TYR A 74 4.18 -0.08 8.06
N VAL A 75 4.81 0.15 6.91
CA VAL A 75 4.43 -0.48 5.64
C VAL A 75 5.38 -1.62 5.36
N LEU A 76 4.87 -2.84 5.21
CA LEU A 76 5.67 -3.98 4.78
C LEU A 76 5.75 -4.01 3.25
N ASP A 77 6.91 -3.61 2.72
CA ASP A 77 7.24 -3.71 1.31
C ASP A 77 7.86 -5.08 1.02
N ILE A 78 7.26 -5.82 0.09
CA ILE A 78 7.64 -7.20 -0.22
C ILE A 78 8.25 -7.22 -1.61
N GLN A 79 9.54 -7.47 -1.68
CA GLN A 79 10.32 -7.57 -2.90
C GLN A 79 10.43 -9.04 -3.30
N ASP A 80 9.54 -9.50 -4.17
CA ASP A 80 9.49 -10.87 -4.69
C ASP A 80 9.76 -10.88 -6.21
N ASP A 81 10.86 -11.51 -6.62
CA ASP A 81 11.35 -11.48 -8.00
C ASP A 81 10.38 -12.05 -9.03
N LEU A 82 9.52 -12.97 -8.59
CA LEU A 82 8.51 -13.57 -9.48
C LEU A 82 7.51 -12.52 -9.98
N TRP A 83 7.21 -11.51 -9.14
CA TRP A 83 6.26 -10.45 -9.45
C TRP A 83 6.92 -9.22 -10.07
N LEU A 84 8.23 -9.03 -9.83
CA LEU A 84 9.05 -8.05 -10.56
C LEU A 84 9.40 -8.54 -11.98
N SER A 85 9.32 -9.85 -12.23
CA SER A 85 9.47 -10.41 -13.57
C SER A 85 8.32 -10.01 -14.49
N ARG A 86 8.63 -9.15 -15.48
CA ARG A 86 7.74 -8.62 -16.54
C ARG A 86 6.81 -9.64 -17.23
N ASN A 87 7.11 -10.93 -17.14
CA ASN A 87 6.33 -12.01 -17.75
C ASN A 87 5.05 -12.35 -16.97
N LEU A 88 5.07 -12.24 -15.64
CA LEU A 88 3.88 -12.48 -14.81
C LEU A 88 2.93 -11.29 -14.81
N GLU A 89 3.46 -10.08 -14.94
CA GLU A 89 2.67 -8.87 -15.17
C GLU A 89 1.76 -9.04 -16.41
N ARG A 90 2.23 -9.65 -17.49
CA ARG A 90 1.39 -9.95 -18.68
C ARG A 90 0.31 -11.01 -18.41
N ALA A 91 0.63 -12.06 -17.67
CA ALA A 91 -0.32 -13.12 -17.32
C ALA A 91 -1.39 -12.63 -16.33
N TYR A 92 -0.99 -11.78 -15.37
CA TYR A 92 -1.84 -11.20 -14.35
C TYR A 92 -2.68 -10.04 -14.90
N THR A 93 -2.13 -9.21 -15.79
CA THR A 93 -2.89 -8.18 -16.51
C THR A 93 -4.02 -8.81 -17.31
N HIS A 94 -3.82 -9.99 -17.92
CA HIS A 94 -4.87 -10.73 -18.62
C HIS A 94 -5.98 -11.28 -17.69
N LEU A 95 -5.64 -11.64 -16.45
CA LEU A 95 -6.61 -12.09 -15.43
C LEU A 95 -7.38 -10.92 -14.79
N LEU A 96 -6.74 -9.77 -14.58
CA LEU A 96 -7.34 -8.57 -13.99
C LEU A 96 -8.11 -7.70 -14.99
N THR A 97 -7.68 -7.63 -16.27
CA THR A 97 -8.45 -6.92 -17.32
C THR A 97 -9.77 -7.62 -17.67
N GLN A 98 -10.01 -8.84 -17.18
CA GLN A 98 -11.34 -9.46 -17.20
C GLN A 98 -12.24 -9.02 -16.05
N GLN A 99 -11.75 -8.29 -15.04
CA GLN A 99 -12.54 -7.89 -13.87
C GLN A 99 -12.65 -6.39 -13.60
N THR A 100 -11.78 -5.53 -14.16
CA THR A 100 -11.95 -4.07 -14.00
C THR A 100 -11.53 -3.29 -15.24
N SER A 101 -12.51 -2.77 -15.96
CA SER A 101 -12.32 -1.65 -16.90
C SER A 101 -12.46 -0.32 -16.16
N THR A 102 -11.60 0.64 -16.50
CA THR A 102 -11.43 2.03 -15.99
C THR A 102 -10.64 2.07 -14.67
N ASP A 103 -9.41 2.57 -14.57
CA ASP A 103 -8.91 3.87 -15.05
C ASP A 103 -7.37 3.90 -15.08
N SER A 104 -6.80 4.75 -15.93
CA SER A 104 -5.38 4.86 -16.22
C SER A 104 -4.61 5.70 -15.19
N LEU A 105 -3.54 5.16 -14.60
CA LEU A 105 -2.43 5.96 -14.07
C LEU A 105 -1.11 5.20 -14.18
N ALA A 106 -0.19 5.86 -14.88
CA ALA A 106 1.18 5.49 -15.22
C ALA A 106 1.97 4.75 -14.12
N THR A 107 2.35 3.51 -14.40
CA THR A 107 3.54 2.88 -13.82
C THR A 107 4.76 3.32 -14.61
N SER A 108 5.53 4.20 -13.99
CA SER A 108 6.78 4.77 -14.47
C SER A 108 7.85 3.69 -14.69
N ALA A 109 8.48 3.75 -15.86
CA ALA A 109 9.71 3.05 -16.19
C ALA A 109 10.82 3.40 -15.19
N VAL A 110 11.36 2.37 -14.53
CA VAL A 110 12.56 2.44 -13.70
C VAL A 110 13.76 2.58 -14.63
N CYS A 111 14.41 3.73 -14.59
CA CYS A 111 15.71 3.97 -15.19
C CYS A 111 16.79 3.27 -14.34
N GLU A 112 17.68 2.51 -15.00
CA GLU A 112 18.74 1.68 -14.41
C GLU A 112 20.02 2.45 -14.00
N GLU A 113 20.01 3.78 -13.96
CA GLU A 113 21.22 4.56 -13.62
C GLU A 113 21.08 5.14 -12.21
N ASP A 114 21.96 4.67 -11.30
CA ASP A 114 22.09 5.02 -9.87
C ASP A 114 20.97 4.53 -8.92
N ALA A 115 20.52 3.28 -9.07
CA ALA A 115 19.71 2.61 -8.05
C ALA A 115 20.55 2.38 -6.79
N ALA A 116 20.56 3.35 -5.87
CA ALA A 116 20.96 3.11 -4.49
C ALA A 116 20.24 1.84 -4.01
N GLU A 117 21.01 0.79 -3.68
CA GLU A 117 20.47 -0.51 -3.30
C GLU A 117 19.35 -0.29 -2.27
N THR A 118 18.14 -0.75 -2.60
CA THR A 118 17.02 -0.64 -1.66
C THR A 118 17.42 -1.38 -0.38
N PRO A 119 17.35 -0.73 0.79
CA PRO A 119 17.75 -1.36 2.04
C PRO A 119 16.90 -2.62 2.25
N VAL A 120 17.54 -3.72 2.66
CA VAL A 120 16.86 -4.98 3.00
C VAL A 120 16.87 -5.13 4.52
N ASP A 121 15.69 -5.19 5.13
CA ASP A 121 15.56 -5.32 6.57
C ASP A 121 15.42 -6.79 6.97
N VAL A 122 14.60 -7.56 6.24
CA VAL A 122 14.34 -8.98 6.49
C VAL A 122 14.45 -9.76 5.18
N LEU A 123 14.96 -10.99 5.27
CA LEU A 123 15.18 -11.87 4.13
C LEU A 123 14.41 -13.18 4.33
N LEU A 124 13.72 -13.62 3.28
CA LEU A 124 13.19 -14.97 3.16
C LEU A 124 13.88 -15.65 1.99
N VAL A 125 14.65 -16.71 2.27
CA VAL A 125 15.35 -17.50 1.25
C VAL A 125 14.76 -18.90 1.24
N ALA A 126 14.23 -19.34 0.09
CA ALA A 126 13.90 -20.74 -0.13
C ALA A 126 14.85 -21.34 -1.15
N VAL A 127 15.46 -22.47 -0.80
CA VAL A 127 16.39 -23.21 -1.66
C VAL A 127 15.88 -24.62 -1.92
N CYS A 128 16.15 -25.11 -3.13
CA CYS A 128 15.86 -26.46 -3.57
C CYS A 128 17.16 -27.23 -3.78
N ASP A 129 17.15 -28.54 -3.58
CA ASP A 129 18.31 -29.41 -3.86
C ASP A 129 18.80 -29.30 -5.32
N SER A 130 17.92 -28.85 -6.23
CA SER A 130 18.28 -28.48 -7.59
C SER A 130 18.17 -26.96 -7.78
N CYS A 131 19.27 -26.23 -7.55
CA CYS A 131 19.44 -24.92 -8.18
C CYS A 131 19.83 -25.04 -9.67
N ASN A 132 19.90 -26.26 -10.21
CA ASN A 132 20.09 -26.59 -11.63
C ASN A 132 18.89 -26.18 -12.50
N TYR A 133 18.23 -25.07 -12.17
CA TYR A 133 17.43 -24.32 -13.13
C TYR A 133 18.39 -23.57 -14.04
N TYR A 134 19.14 -24.31 -14.84
CA TYR A 134 19.74 -23.75 -16.02
C TYR A 134 18.60 -23.39 -16.96
N ARG A 135 18.14 -22.16 -16.86
CA ARG A 135 17.32 -21.61 -17.91
C ARG A 135 18.25 -21.31 -19.06
N LEU A 136 17.81 -21.70 -20.25
CA LEU A 136 18.35 -21.13 -21.48
C LEU A 136 18.43 -19.60 -21.30
N PRO A 137 19.58 -18.97 -21.61
CA PRO A 137 19.74 -17.53 -21.45
C PRO A 137 18.56 -16.80 -22.08
N PRO A 138 17.89 -15.88 -21.39
CA PRO A 138 16.69 -15.25 -21.93
C PRO A 138 16.99 -14.44 -23.20
N VAL A 139 18.26 -14.02 -23.36
CA VAL A 139 18.76 -13.22 -24.46
C VAL A 139 20.15 -13.73 -24.84
N LEU A 140 20.41 -13.86 -26.13
CA LEU A 140 21.72 -14.14 -26.69
C LEU A 140 22.12 -13.03 -27.66
N SER A 141 23.38 -12.60 -27.59
CA SER A 141 23.96 -11.78 -28.66
C SER A 141 23.97 -12.55 -29.97
N TYR A 142 24.11 -11.86 -31.09
CA TYR A 142 24.19 -12.50 -32.39
C TYR A 142 25.42 -13.43 -32.51
N GLU A 143 26.53 -13.01 -31.89
CA GLU A 143 27.77 -13.76 -31.81
C GLU A 143 27.60 -15.03 -30.97
N ASP A 144 26.98 -14.91 -29.79
CA ASP A 144 26.76 -16.04 -28.89
C ASP A 144 25.76 -17.05 -29.48
N TYR A 145 24.70 -16.57 -30.13
CA TYR A 145 23.76 -17.43 -30.84
C TYR A 145 24.46 -18.25 -31.92
N LYS A 146 25.29 -17.61 -32.75
CA LYS A 146 26.06 -18.29 -33.80
C LYS A 146 27.04 -19.29 -33.23
N LEU A 147 27.73 -18.93 -32.14
CA LEU A 147 28.67 -19.80 -31.46
C LEU A 147 27.99 -21.10 -31.03
N VAL A 148 26.81 -20.98 -30.41
CA VAL A 148 26.01 -22.15 -29.99
C VAL A 148 25.61 -22.99 -31.21
N VAL A 149 25.00 -22.37 -32.24
CA VAL A 149 24.55 -23.09 -33.45
C VAL A 149 25.68 -23.86 -34.14
N VAL A 150 26.86 -23.26 -34.27
CA VAL A 150 28.03 -23.92 -34.92
C VAL A 150 28.56 -25.08 -34.09
N SER A 151 28.35 -25.04 -32.77
CA SER A 151 28.87 -26.05 -31.86
C SER A 151 27.92 -27.24 -31.71
N LEU A 152 26.62 -27.07 -31.95
CA LEU A 152 25.60 -28.11 -31.71
C LEU A 152 25.91 -29.42 -32.47
N PRO A 153 25.78 -30.60 -31.80
CA PRO A 153 26.30 -31.86 -32.33
C PRO A 153 25.43 -32.49 -33.44
N ASP A 154 24.15 -32.13 -33.49
CA ASP A 154 23.18 -32.78 -34.38
C ASP A 154 22.09 -31.80 -34.86
N PRO A 155 21.49 -32.07 -36.05
CA PRO A 155 20.49 -31.18 -36.63
C PRO A 155 19.16 -31.14 -35.85
N VAL A 156 18.86 -32.14 -35.03
CA VAL A 156 17.62 -32.17 -34.22
C VAL A 156 17.73 -31.19 -33.06
N THR A 157 18.86 -31.20 -32.35
CA THR A 157 19.14 -30.23 -31.28
C THR A 157 19.27 -28.82 -31.84
N THR A 158 19.83 -28.67 -33.05
CA THR A 158 19.89 -27.38 -33.76
C THR A 158 18.50 -26.85 -34.10
N ALA A 159 17.60 -27.71 -34.59
CA ALA A 159 16.20 -27.32 -34.85
C ALA A 159 15.49 -26.89 -33.56
N LEU A 160 15.63 -27.65 -32.47
CA LEU A 160 15.08 -27.29 -31.17
C LEU A 160 15.59 -25.93 -30.69
N PHE A 161 16.90 -25.65 -30.82
CA PHE A 161 17.48 -24.36 -30.44
C PHE A 161 16.93 -23.20 -31.29
N HIS A 162 16.76 -23.39 -32.60
CA HIS A 162 16.11 -22.41 -33.47
C HIS A 162 14.65 -22.16 -33.11
N ASP A 163 13.90 -23.21 -32.76
CA ASP A 163 12.50 -23.10 -32.33
C ASP A 163 12.37 -22.36 -30.99
N LEU A 164 13.38 -22.49 -30.13
CA LEU A 164 13.43 -21.83 -28.82
C LEU A 164 13.83 -20.36 -28.92
N TYR A 165 14.61 -19.93 -29.90
CA TYR A 165 15.16 -18.58 -29.96
C TYR A 165 14.79 -17.82 -31.23
N ALA A 166 14.04 -16.73 -31.06
CA ALA A 166 13.64 -15.85 -32.15
C ALA A 166 14.53 -14.60 -32.22
N ASN A 167 14.93 -14.20 -33.42
CA ASN A 167 15.68 -12.95 -33.63
C ASN A 167 14.75 -11.75 -33.39
N ASN A 168 15.12 -10.88 -32.45
CA ASN A 168 14.43 -9.62 -32.20
C ASN A 168 15.24 -8.44 -32.79
N GLU A 169 14.95 -8.12 -34.06
CA GLU A 169 15.60 -7.02 -34.79
C GLU A 169 15.23 -5.62 -34.25
N ASN A 170 14.18 -5.52 -33.43
CA ASN A 170 13.73 -4.24 -32.87
C ASN A 170 14.53 -3.82 -31.63
N ARG A 171 15.39 -4.70 -31.09
CA ARG A 171 16.28 -4.38 -29.99
C ARG A 171 17.55 -3.70 -30.50
N VAL A 172 18.15 -2.83 -29.68
CA VAL A 172 19.40 -2.13 -30.02
C VAL A 172 20.44 -2.43 -28.92
N PRO A 173 21.44 -3.30 -29.18
CA PRO A 173 21.66 -4.06 -30.41
C PRO A 173 20.65 -5.21 -30.63
N PRO A 174 20.46 -5.69 -31.88
CA PRO A 174 19.65 -6.87 -32.17
C PRO A 174 20.14 -8.10 -31.40
N ALA A 175 19.20 -8.90 -30.90
CA ALA A 175 19.51 -10.08 -30.09
C ALA A 175 18.49 -11.20 -30.33
N TYR A 176 18.89 -12.44 -30.03
CA TYR A 176 17.98 -13.59 -30.03
C TYR A 176 17.34 -13.73 -28.66
N GLU A 177 16.01 -13.77 -28.61
CA GLU A 177 15.25 -13.86 -27.36
C GLU A 177 14.59 -15.23 -27.24
N LEU A 178 14.61 -15.77 -26.02
CA LEU A 178 13.99 -17.05 -25.71
C LEU A 178 12.47 -16.94 -25.84
N SER A 179 11.93 -17.69 -26.79
CA SER A 179 10.51 -17.99 -26.95
C SER A 179 10.11 -18.99 -25.88
N TYR A 180 8.94 -18.84 -25.26
CA TYR A 180 8.38 -19.83 -24.32
C TYR A 180 7.32 -20.69 -25.04
N PRO A 181 7.71 -21.70 -25.85
CA PRO A 181 6.74 -22.66 -26.37
C PRO A 181 6.27 -23.59 -25.23
N VAL A 182 5.06 -24.13 -25.38
CA VAL A 182 4.59 -25.24 -24.54
C VAL A 182 5.42 -26.48 -24.91
N LEU A 183 6.39 -26.81 -24.07
CA LEU A 183 7.28 -27.96 -24.28
C LEU A 183 6.59 -29.27 -23.92
N SER A 184 6.82 -30.32 -24.70
CA SER A 184 6.41 -31.68 -24.31
C SER A 184 7.43 -32.27 -23.31
N ARG A 185 7.05 -33.31 -22.55
CA ARG A 185 7.99 -34.03 -21.65
C ARG A 185 9.23 -34.57 -22.36
N GLN A 186 9.14 -34.90 -23.66
CA GLN A 186 10.32 -35.33 -24.43
C GLN A 186 11.26 -34.16 -24.75
N ASP A 187 10.72 -32.95 -24.79
CA ASP A 187 11.51 -31.74 -25.03
C ASP A 187 12.23 -31.28 -23.75
N GLU A 188 11.71 -31.56 -22.55
CA GLU A 188 12.42 -31.31 -21.28
C GLU A 188 13.77 -32.03 -21.20
N THR A 189 13.81 -33.32 -21.55
CA THR A 189 15.08 -34.07 -21.55
C THR A 189 16.06 -33.55 -22.59
N ARG A 190 15.56 -33.03 -23.71
CA ARG A 190 16.38 -32.41 -24.77
C ARG A 190 16.85 -31.02 -24.37
N LEU A 191 16.02 -30.27 -23.65
CA LEU A 191 16.32 -28.96 -23.11
C LEU A 191 17.49 -29.04 -22.12
N ASN A 192 17.47 -30.02 -21.21
CA ASN A 192 18.57 -30.24 -20.28
C ASN A 192 19.89 -30.53 -21.01
N ARG A 193 19.86 -31.40 -22.03
CA ARG A 193 21.05 -31.68 -22.85
C ARG A 193 21.56 -30.44 -23.60
N LEU A 194 20.63 -29.60 -24.10
CA LEU A 194 20.96 -28.37 -24.80
C LEU A 194 21.60 -27.35 -23.85
N VAL A 195 21.08 -27.25 -22.63
CA VAL A 195 21.68 -26.49 -21.53
C VAL A 195 23.10 -26.95 -21.22
N ASP A 196 23.31 -28.26 -21.01
CA ASP A 196 24.62 -28.82 -20.67
C ASP A 196 25.63 -28.52 -21.78
N PHE A 197 25.14 -28.62 -23.02
CA PHE A 197 25.90 -28.30 -24.21
C PHE A 197 26.30 -26.83 -24.25
N MET A 198 25.35 -25.91 -24.05
CA MET A 198 25.64 -24.48 -24.02
C MET A 198 26.63 -24.15 -22.91
N MET A 199 26.44 -24.69 -21.70
CA MET A 199 27.39 -24.54 -20.59
C MET A 199 28.81 -24.98 -20.97
N ALA A 200 28.95 -26.12 -21.66
CA ALA A 200 30.25 -26.59 -22.15
C ALA A 200 30.86 -25.65 -23.19
N VAL A 201 30.05 -25.12 -24.12
CA VAL A 201 30.49 -24.16 -25.14
C VAL A 201 30.99 -22.87 -24.49
N PHE A 202 30.20 -22.24 -23.62
CA PHE A 202 30.58 -20.99 -22.97
C PHE A 202 31.72 -21.15 -21.97
N GLY A 203 31.74 -22.26 -21.21
CA GLY A 203 32.84 -22.56 -20.29
C GLY A 203 34.18 -22.81 -20.99
N SER A 204 34.18 -23.24 -22.25
CA SER A 204 35.42 -23.46 -23.01
C SER A 204 36.08 -22.18 -23.53
N GLU A 205 35.31 -21.09 -23.66
CA GLU A 205 35.82 -19.79 -24.15
C GLU A 205 36.31 -18.85 -23.05
N ASP A 206 36.36 -19.30 -21.79
CA ASP A 206 36.63 -18.44 -20.61
C ASP A 206 35.64 -17.25 -20.52
N LYS A 207 34.48 -17.39 -21.18
CA LYS A 207 33.37 -16.44 -21.08
C LYS A 207 32.65 -16.68 -19.78
N ASP A 208 32.21 -15.60 -19.15
CA ASP A 208 31.49 -15.61 -17.89
C ASP A 208 30.32 -16.62 -17.94
N THR A 209 30.46 -17.74 -17.21
CA THR A 209 29.38 -18.72 -17.00
C THR A 209 28.17 -18.10 -16.28
N HIS A 210 28.31 -16.87 -15.79
CA HIS A 210 27.25 -16.02 -15.27
C HIS A 210 26.07 -15.82 -16.22
N VAL A 211 26.23 -16.04 -17.54
CA VAL A 211 25.12 -15.98 -18.52
C VAL A 211 24.04 -17.05 -18.25
N PHE A 212 24.40 -18.14 -17.56
CA PHE A 212 23.48 -19.22 -17.16
C PHE A 212 23.07 -19.16 -15.70
N ASN A 213 23.67 -18.26 -14.92
CA ASN A 213 23.23 -18.03 -13.57
C ASN A 213 21.87 -17.35 -13.62
N SER A 214 20.84 -18.09 -13.20
CA SER A 214 19.54 -17.47 -12.95
C SER A 214 19.71 -16.26 -12.01
N ASP A 215 18.87 -15.24 -12.18
CA ASP A 215 18.78 -14.12 -11.24
C ASP A 215 18.69 -14.60 -9.79
N TYR A 216 18.06 -15.75 -9.58
CA TYR A 216 18.01 -16.47 -8.33
C TYR A 216 19.41 -16.87 -7.79
N TYR A 217 20.27 -17.50 -8.59
CA TYR A 217 21.62 -17.87 -8.13
C TYR A 217 22.48 -16.64 -7.82
N ASN A 218 22.41 -15.59 -8.63
CA ASN A 218 23.12 -14.34 -8.37
C ASN A 218 22.64 -13.69 -7.06
N GLN A 219 21.35 -13.80 -6.76
CA GLN A 219 20.81 -13.35 -5.47
C GLN A 219 21.29 -14.20 -4.29
N LEU A 220 21.38 -15.52 -4.44
CA LEU A 220 21.98 -16.35 -3.38
C LEU A 220 23.45 -15.99 -3.13
N LEU A 221 24.22 -15.70 -4.19
CA LEU A 221 25.59 -15.19 -4.05
C LEU A 221 25.63 -13.83 -3.36
N TRP A 222 24.70 -12.93 -3.68
CA TRP A 222 24.57 -11.64 -2.99
C TRP A 222 24.29 -11.82 -1.49
N VAL A 223 23.41 -12.76 -1.12
CA VAL A 223 23.16 -13.08 0.30
C VAL A 223 24.43 -13.61 0.97
N ARG A 224 25.17 -14.50 0.30
CA ARG A 224 26.45 -15.02 0.80
C ARG A 224 27.51 -13.93 1.00
N GLN A 225 27.49 -12.87 0.19
CA GLN A 225 28.38 -11.72 0.34
C GLN A 225 27.97 -10.79 1.51
N ASN A 226 26.76 -10.97 2.06
CA ASN A 226 26.18 -10.16 3.14
C ASN A 226 25.86 -11.01 4.39
N PRO A 227 26.88 -11.55 5.09
CA PRO A 227 26.68 -12.52 6.18
C PRO A 227 25.87 -11.99 7.36
N HIS A 228 25.89 -10.68 7.61
CA HIS A 228 25.11 -10.05 8.68
C HIS A 228 23.58 -10.20 8.48
N LEU A 229 23.11 -10.24 7.22
CA LEU A 229 21.70 -10.46 6.92
C LEU A 229 21.29 -11.91 7.24
N LEU A 230 22.20 -12.87 6.98
CA LEU A 230 21.98 -14.30 7.25
C LEU A 230 21.85 -14.62 8.72
N SER A 231 22.74 -14.06 9.55
CA SER A 231 22.84 -14.41 10.96
C SER A 231 21.73 -13.82 11.82
N GLU A 232 21.11 -12.71 11.41
CA GLU A 232 20.17 -11.96 12.24
C GLU A 232 18.76 -11.91 11.65
N ASN A 233 18.63 -11.70 10.35
CA ASN A 233 17.37 -11.28 9.71
C ASN A 233 16.89 -12.20 8.59
N THR A 234 17.39 -13.44 8.52
CA THR A 234 17.00 -14.38 7.46
C THR A 234 16.17 -15.54 8.01
N VAL A 235 15.08 -15.86 7.31
CA VAL A 235 14.36 -17.14 7.39
C VAL A 235 14.75 -17.98 6.18
N PHE A 236 15.23 -19.20 6.44
CA PHE A 236 15.73 -20.11 5.43
C PHE A 236 14.81 -21.33 5.30
N VAL A 237 14.37 -21.64 4.09
CA VAL A 237 13.50 -22.78 3.78
C VAL A 237 14.22 -23.70 2.81
N SER A 238 14.68 -24.85 3.28
CA SER A 238 15.32 -25.88 2.45
C SER A 238 14.29 -26.91 1.99
N ARG A 239 14.24 -27.21 0.69
CA ARG A 239 13.42 -28.28 0.14
C ARG A 239 14.30 -29.48 -0.14
N THR A 240 14.12 -30.55 0.64
CA THR A 240 14.79 -31.82 0.40
C THR A 240 13.90 -32.74 -0.43
N HIS A 241 14.35 -33.08 -1.63
CA HIS A 241 13.85 -34.24 -2.34
C HIS A 241 14.33 -35.47 -1.58
N GLY A 242 13.40 -36.33 -1.18
CA GLY A 242 13.76 -37.60 -0.58
C GLY A 242 14.58 -38.41 -1.58
N THR A 243 15.90 -38.27 -1.54
CA THR A 243 16.78 -39.14 -2.29
C THR A 243 16.51 -40.52 -1.74
N HIS A 244 15.83 -41.35 -2.52
CA HIS A 244 15.78 -42.78 -2.25
C HIS A 244 17.23 -43.21 -2.07
N GLN A 245 17.63 -43.46 -0.82
CA GLN A 245 18.84 -44.21 -0.52
C GLN A 245 18.61 -45.60 -1.11
N LYS A 246 18.83 -45.74 -2.43
CA LYS A 246 18.98 -47.03 -3.07
C LYS A 246 20.19 -47.63 -2.38
N SER A 247 19.93 -48.63 -1.56
CA SER A 247 20.96 -49.47 -0.95
C SER A 247 21.92 -49.90 -2.05
N THR A 248 23.14 -49.38 -1.98
CA THR A 248 24.23 -49.62 -2.92
C THR A 248 24.54 -51.11 -2.95
N ASN A 249 24.09 -51.83 -3.98
CA ASN A 249 24.47 -53.22 -4.25
C ASN A 249 24.43 -53.62 -5.74
N GLU A 250 24.43 -52.69 -6.70
CA GLU A 250 24.47 -53.04 -8.13
C GLU A 250 25.60 -52.30 -8.89
N THR A 251 26.67 -53.07 -9.12
CA THR A 251 27.70 -53.08 -10.20
C THR A 251 28.04 -51.81 -11.00
N GLU A 252 29.30 -51.36 -10.85
CA GLU A 252 29.96 -50.13 -11.32
C GLU A 252 30.37 -50.04 -12.83
N GLU A 253 29.86 -50.85 -13.75
CA GLU A 253 30.54 -51.00 -15.06
C GLU A 253 30.03 -50.18 -16.25
N SER A 254 29.26 -49.10 -16.09
CA SER A 254 28.77 -48.36 -17.28
C SER A 254 28.53 -46.85 -17.11
N LEU A 255 29.45 -46.05 -16.57
CA LEU A 255 29.25 -44.59 -16.45
C LEU A 255 30.58 -43.79 -16.50
N ASN A 256 31.07 -43.48 -17.70
CA ASN A 256 32.16 -42.50 -17.92
C ASN A 256 31.69 -41.19 -18.58
N PHE A 257 30.37 -40.96 -18.71
CA PHE A 257 29.79 -39.77 -19.34
C PHE A 257 29.04 -38.82 -18.37
N PHE A 258 29.08 -39.07 -17.06
CA PHE A 258 28.29 -38.35 -16.03
C PHE A 258 29.14 -37.59 -14.99
N ASN A 259 30.39 -37.24 -15.31
CA ASN A 259 31.25 -36.54 -14.35
C ASN A 259 30.97 -35.03 -14.20
N GLN A 260 30.12 -34.41 -15.03
CA GLN A 260 29.79 -32.99 -14.94
C GLN A 260 28.66 -32.67 -13.95
N ASP A 261 27.64 -33.53 -13.82
CA ASP A 261 26.58 -33.40 -12.81
C ASP A 261 27.14 -33.31 -11.37
N LYS A 262 28.27 -33.98 -11.11
CA LYS A 262 28.95 -33.96 -9.81
C LYS A 262 29.56 -32.60 -9.43
N ILE A 263 29.91 -31.75 -10.40
CA ILE A 263 30.62 -30.50 -10.12
C ILE A 263 29.64 -29.41 -9.68
N THR A 264 28.45 -29.38 -10.26
CA THR A 264 27.44 -28.35 -10.00
C THR A 264 26.60 -28.66 -8.78
N ASP A 265 26.34 -29.95 -8.51
CA ASP A 265 25.79 -30.40 -7.24
C ASP A 265 26.72 -30.06 -6.07
N SER A 266 28.05 -29.99 -6.28
CA SER A 266 29.02 -29.57 -5.27
C SER A 266 28.81 -28.11 -4.86
N HIS A 267 28.69 -27.18 -5.82
CA HIS A 267 28.57 -25.75 -5.49
C HIS A 267 27.25 -25.41 -4.79
N ILE A 268 26.16 -26.07 -5.16
CA ILE A 268 24.86 -25.88 -4.51
C ILE A 268 24.88 -26.49 -3.11
N SER A 269 25.44 -27.70 -2.96
CA SER A 269 25.61 -28.33 -1.66
C SER A 269 26.49 -27.50 -0.73
N GLU A 270 27.56 -26.89 -1.26
CA GLU A 270 28.42 -25.97 -0.51
C GLU A 270 27.66 -24.72 -0.05
N LEU A 271 26.78 -24.19 -0.91
CA LEU A 271 26.02 -22.98 -0.63
C LEU A 271 24.83 -23.25 0.32
N LEU A 272 24.18 -24.41 0.20
CA LEU A 272 23.19 -24.92 1.15
C LEU A 272 23.83 -25.13 2.52
N ASN A 273 24.95 -25.84 2.58
CA ASN A 273 25.69 -26.06 3.82
C ASN A 273 26.13 -24.72 4.43
N TYR A 274 26.57 -23.76 3.61
CA TYR A 274 26.89 -22.41 4.08
C TYR A 274 25.68 -21.73 4.74
N PHE A 275 24.51 -21.73 4.10
CA PHE A 275 23.31 -21.13 4.70
C PHE A 275 22.84 -21.87 5.96
N GLU A 276 22.91 -23.20 5.98
CA GLU A 276 22.58 -23.99 7.16
C GLU A 276 23.54 -23.72 8.32
N THR A 277 24.81 -23.40 8.05
CA THR A 277 25.80 -23.07 9.08
C THR A 277 25.71 -21.63 9.59
N GLU A 278 25.37 -20.67 8.72
CA GLU A 278 25.39 -19.24 9.07
C GLU A 278 24.02 -18.72 9.53
N CYS A 279 22.93 -19.38 9.15
CA CYS A 279 21.59 -19.00 9.59
C CYS A 279 21.30 -19.52 11.01
N GLN A 280 20.50 -18.78 11.78
CA GLN A 280 20.08 -19.24 13.10
C GLN A 280 19.27 -20.54 12.98
N PRO A 281 19.54 -21.57 13.81
CA PRO A 281 18.82 -22.84 13.73
C PRO A 281 17.30 -22.71 13.80
N ASP A 282 16.79 -21.77 14.60
CA ASP A 282 15.35 -21.50 14.76
C ASP A 282 14.69 -20.89 13.50
N ASN A 283 15.51 -20.38 12.59
CA ASN A 283 15.08 -19.77 11.34
C ASN A 283 15.17 -20.73 10.14
N ILE A 284 15.61 -21.98 10.33
CA ILE A 284 15.76 -22.98 9.29
C ILE A 284 14.55 -23.92 9.28
N PHE A 285 13.89 -24.02 8.12
CA PHE A 285 12.74 -24.89 7.89
C PHE A 285 13.03 -25.87 6.76
N GLN A 286 12.65 -27.14 6.94
CA GLN A 286 12.78 -28.17 5.90
C GLN A 286 11.41 -28.59 5.37
N VAL A 287 11.24 -28.50 4.04
CA VAL A 287 10.05 -28.94 3.31
C VAL A 287 10.41 -30.26 2.61
N SER A 288 9.66 -31.32 2.90
CA SER A 288 9.78 -32.58 2.17
C SER A 288 8.64 -32.72 1.17
N THR A 289 8.95 -32.68 -0.13
CA THR A 289 7.94 -32.91 -1.18
C THR A 289 7.95 -34.35 -1.61
N SER A 290 6.97 -35.13 -1.15
CA SER A 290 6.72 -36.47 -1.68
C SER A 290 5.80 -36.36 -2.89
N GLU A 291 6.36 -36.40 -4.10
CA GLU A 291 5.55 -36.48 -5.32
C GLU A 291 4.94 -37.89 -5.54
N ASP A 292 5.37 -38.89 -4.75
CA ASP A 292 4.80 -40.23 -4.74
C ASP A 292 3.64 -40.33 -3.73
N GLU A 293 2.49 -39.77 -4.08
CA GLU A 293 1.24 -39.93 -3.30
C GLU A 293 0.64 -41.35 -3.41
N ASP A 294 1.16 -42.21 -4.29
CA ASP A 294 0.45 -43.42 -4.71
C ASP A 294 0.94 -44.76 -4.12
N ARG A 295 1.94 -44.81 -3.21
CA ARG A 295 2.56 -46.13 -2.91
C ARG A 295 2.61 -46.73 -1.51
N ASP A 296 2.57 -46.02 -0.37
CA ASP A 296 2.60 -46.74 0.92
C ASP A 296 1.98 -45.94 2.09
N GLU A 297 0.80 -46.36 2.56
CA GLU A 297 0.07 -45.78 3.72
C GLU A 297 0.86 -45.86 5.06
N GLN A 298 1.97 -46.60 5.13
CA GLN A 298 2.71 -46.84 6.38
C GLN A 298 3.90 -45.91 6.65
N SER A 299 4.21 -44.96 5.77
CA SER A 299 5.34 -44.01 5.94
C SER A 299 4.93 -42.56 6.26
N GLN A 300 3.70 -42.33 6.74
CA GLN A 300 3.14 -41.00 7.03
C GLN A 300 3.60 -40.32 8.34
N ILE A 301 4.45 -40.94 9.16
CA ILE A 301 4.57 -40.52 10.57
C ILE A 301 5.35 -39.20 10.80
N ASN A 302 6.15 -38.69 9.85
CA ASN A 302 6.92 -37.45 10.05
C ASN A 302 6.96 -36.53 8.81
N ARG A 303 5.84 -36.34 8.08
CA ARG A 303 5.79 -35.32 7.02
C ARG A 303 5.24 -34.02 7.61
N THR A 304 6.07 -32.97 7.65
CA THR A 304 5.60 -31.60 7.93
C THR A 304 4.76 -31.14 6.76
N SER A 305 3.50 -30.79 7.02
CA SER A 305 2.62 -30.22 6.00
C SER A 305 3.20 -28.88 5.52
N LEU A 306 2.94 -28.51 4.26
CA LEU A 306 3.22 -27.16 3.77
C LEU A 306 2.58 -26.09 4.67
N GLU A 307 1.45 -26.43 5.32
CA GLU A 307 0.79 -25.57 6.29
C GLU A 307 1.60 -25.38 7.58
N ASP A 308 2.26 -26.44 8.06
CA ASP A 308 3.12 -26.38 9.25
C ASP A 308 4.34 -25.52 8.97
N VAL A 309 4.92 -25.66 7.77
CA VAL A 309 6.05 -24.83 7.32
C VAL A 309 5.61 -23.37 7.19
N ALA A 310 4.46 -23.09 6.56
CA ALA A 310 3.95 -21.73 6.45
C ALA A 310 3.69 -21.09 7.82
N SER A 311 3.15 -21.84 8.78
CA SER A 311 2.95 -21.39 10.15
C SER A 311 4.28 -21.08 10.87
N GLY A 312 5.28 -21.97 10.72
CA GLY A 312 6.62 -21.77 11.26
C GLY A 312 7.31 -20.53 10.67
N VAL A 313 7.29 -20.39 9.34
CA VAL A 313 7.81 -19.23 8.61
C VAL A 313 7.11 -17.94 9.06
N THR A 314 5.78 -17.97 9.23
CA THR A 314 5.02 -16.80 9.72
C THR A 314 5.50 -16.37 11.10
N THR A 315 5.60 -17.32 12.03
CA THR A 315 6.02 -17.05 13.41
C THR A 315 7.42 -16.44 13.46
N GLN A 316 8.36 -16.96 12.66
CA GLN A 316 9.72 -16.42 12.63
C GLN A 316 9.81 -15.06 11.93
N LEU A 317 9.13 -14.87 10.79
CA LEU A 317 9.08 -13.57 10.13
C LEU A 317 8.43 -12.51 11.01
N GLU A 318 7.34 -12.83 11.71
CA GLU A 318 6.71 -11.93 12.69
C GLU A 318 7.72 -11.50 13.76
N ARG A 319 8.47 -12.46 14.34
CA ARG A 319 9.50 -12.16 15.34
C ARG A 319 10.58 -11.22 14.79
N LEU A 320 11.08 -11.47 13.59
CA LEU A 320 12.12 -10.64 12.95
C LEU A 320 11.60 -9.23 12.61
N LEU A 321 10.40 -9.15 12.04
CA LEU A 321 9.75 -7.89 11.70
C LEU A 321 9.49 -7.03 12.95
N LEU A 322 8.98 -7.63 14.02
CA LEU A 322 8.78 -6.92 15.29
C LEU A 322 10.10 -6.46 15.90
N GLY A 323 11.15 -7.28 15.82
CA GLY A 323 12.50 -6.89 16.25
C GLY A 323 13.03 -5.68 15.48
N ASP A 324 12.85 -5.64 14.16
CA ASP A 324 13.27 -4.51 13.33
C ASP A 324 12.42 -3.25 13.58
N ILE A 325 11.11 -3.41 13.77
CA ILE A 325 10.20 -2.33 14.19
C ILE A 325 10.67 -1.74 15.50
N ASP A 326 10.89 -2.56 16.53
CA ASP A 326 11.27 -2.09 17.85
C ASP A 326 12.64 -1.41 17.82
N ARG A 327 13.58 -1.90 17.00
CA ARG A 327 14.88 -1.25 16.76
C ARG A 327 14.73 0.11 16.09
N LYS A 328 13.93 0.21 15.02
CA LYS A 328 13.63 1.48 14.33
C LYS A 328 12.89 2.47 15.23
N GLU A 329 11.97 1.99 16.07
CA GLU A 329 11.29 2.79 17.10
C GLU A 329 12.25 3.31 18.17
N GLN A 330 13.23 2.50 18.58
CA GLN A 330 14.26 2.95 19.53
C GLN A 330 15.16 4.02 18.93
N CYS A 331 15.61 3.84 17.67
CA CYS A 331 16.39 4.86 16.97
C CYS A 331 15.61 6.16 16.73
N THR A 332 14.30 6.08 16.47
CA THR A 332 13.46 7.28 16.27
C THR A 332 13.13 8.00 17.57
N LYS A 333 13.07 7.30 18.72
CA LYS A 333 12.98 7.95 20.05
C LYS A 333 14.19 8.84 20.35
N GLU A 334 15.35 8.59 19.71
CA GLU A 334 16.55 9.43 19.83
C GLU A 334 16.52 10.67 18.90
N THR A 335 15.64 10.71 17.88
CA THR A 335 15.45 11.88 17.02
C THR A 335 14.57 12.97 17.68
N ALA A 336 15.20 13.70 18.60
CA ALA A 336 15.07 15.12 19.00
C ALA A 336 13.72 15.85 19.19
N THR A 337 12.54 15.30 18.87
CA THR A 337 11.28 16.06 19.03
C THR A 337 10.52 15.75 20.31
N GLY A 338 10.65 14.53 20.85
CA GLY A 338 9.86 14.08 22.02
C GLY A 338 8.34 14.07 21.79
N VAL A 339 7.88 14.27 20.56
CA VAL A 339 6.46 14.29 20.18
C VAL A 339 6.11 12.96 19.50
N PRO A 340 5.05 12.26 19.93
CA PRO A 340 4.60 11.03 19.28
C PRO A 340 4.33 11.27 17.79
N ARG A 341 4.86 10.41 16.91
CA ARG A 341 4.68 10.51 15.45
C ARG A 341 3.20 10.52 15.04
N SER A 342 2.34 9.76 15.73
CA SER A 342 0.89 9.80 15.48
C SER A 342 0.30 11.21 15.65
N LEU A 343 0.84 12.00 16.58
CA LEU A 343 0.46 13.39 16.74
C LEU A 343 1.02 14.27 15.60
N VAL A 344 2.24 14.01 15.15
CA VAL A 344 2.84 14.70 13.99
C VAL A 344 2.05 14.41 12.72
N GLU A 345 1.67 13.15 12.49
CA GLU A 345 0.86 12.73 11.34
C GLU A 345 -0.53 13.35 11.37
N GLU A 346 -1.17 13.38 12.55
CA GLU A 346 -2.43 14.10 12.75
C GLU A 346 -2.27 15.60 12.46
N LEU A 347 -1.22 16.24 12.96
CA LEU A 347 -0.95 17.66 12.72
C LEU A 347 -0.65 17.97 11.26
N VAL A 348 0.09 17.11 10.56
CA VAL A 348 0.33 17.24 9.11
C VAL A 348 -0.96 17.01 8.32
N SER A 349 -1.78 16.04 8.73
CA SER A 349 -3.10 15.82 8.14
C SER A 349 -3.96 17.08 8.29
N GLN A 350 -4.03 17.63 9.50
CA GLN A 350 -4.72 18.88 9.79
C GLN A 350 -4.17 20.05 8.97
N ASN A 351 -2.86 20.15 8.78
CA ASN A 351 -2.25 21.21 7.96
C ASN A 351 -2.51 21.02 6.45
N ARG A 352 -2.53 19.78 5.94
CA ARG A 352 -2.96 19.50 4.56
C ARG A 352 -4.43 19.85 4.35
N HIS A 353 -5.27 19.59 5.35
CA HIS A 353 -6.66 20.04 5.34
C HIS A 353 -6.76 21.57 5.35
N TYR A 354 -5.89 22.27 6.09
CA TYR A 354 -5.77 23.74 6.05
C TYR A 354 -5.43 24.26 4.64
N HIS A 355 -4.48 23.66 3.93
CA HIS A 355 -4.19 24.12 2.56
C HIS A 355 -5.36 23.89 1.58
N ARG A 356 -6.24 22.92 1.84
CA ARG A 356 -7.46 22.72 1.05
C ARG A 356 -8.54 23.78 1.34
N LEU A 357 -8.54 24.39 2.53
CA LEU A 357 -9.41 25.51 2.90
C LEU A 357 -9.16 26.77 2.07
N ILE A 358 -7.96 26.96 1.53
CA ILE A 358 -7.63 28.08 0.64
C ILE A 358 -8.59 28.12 -0.56
N ASN A 359 -9.17 26.97 -0.95
CA ASN A 359 -10.17 26.91 -2.02
C ASN A 359 -11.61 27.22 -1.58
N VAL A 360 -11.90 27.29 -0.27
CA VAL A 360 -13.23 27.59 0.28
C VAL A 360 -13.44 29.10 0.48
N ASP A 361 -12.38 29.86 0.80
CA ASP A 361 -12.47 31.31 0.95
C ASP A 361 -13.04 32.03 -0.30
N PRO A 362 -12.64 31.68 -1.54
CA PRO A 362 -13.26 32.23 -2.74
C PRO A 362 -14.77 31.94 -2.85
N LEU A 363 -15.22 30.78 -2.33
CA LEU A 363 -16.64 30.41 -2.33
C LEU A 363 -17.45 31.26 -1.35
N LEU A 364 -16.86 31.64 -0.21
CA LEU A 364 -17.50 32.57 0.73
C LEU A 364 -17.59 34.00 0.17
N GLN A 365 -16.59 34.42 -0.58
CA GLN A 365 -16.56 35.73 -1.23
C GLN A 365 -17.46 35.81 -2.48
N SER A 366 -17.78 34.67 -3.08
CA SER A 366 -18.67 34.62 -4.23
C SER A 366 -20.10 35.06 -3.85
N PRO A 367 -20.86 35.72 -4.75
CA PRO A 367 -22.25 36.11 -4.51
C PRO A 367 -23.22 34.91 -4.62
N THR A 368 -22.83 33.75 -4.08
CA THR A 368 -23.69 32.58 -3.98
C THR A 368 -24.96 32.90 -3.20
N LEU A 369 -26.10 32.62 -3.83
CA LEU A 369 -27.44 32.81 -3.27
C LEU A 369 -28.04 31.49 -2.73
N MET A 370 -27.23 30.42 -2.72
CA MET A 370 -27.63 29.08 -2.29
C MET A 370 -26.74 28.62 -1.13
N PRO A 371 -27.23 27.71 -0.27
CA PRO A 371 -26.40 27.11 0.78
C PRO A 371 -25.20 26.37 0.18
N ILE A 372 -24.05 26.54 0.80
CA ILE A 372 -22.83 25.80 0.45
C ILE A 372 -22.83 24.52 1.25
N VAL A 373 -22.66 23.37 0.59
CA VAL A 373 -22.61 22.06 1.24
C VAL A 373 -21.22 21.48 1.11
N VAL A 374 -20.58 21.24 2.25
CA VAL A 374 -19.29 20.58 2.33
C VAL A 374 -19.49 19.19 2.90
N TYR A 375 -19.10 18.20 2.12
CA TYR A 375 -19.18 16.80 2.47
C TYR A 375 -17.77 16.20 2.51
N ALA A 376 -17.48 15.48 3.58
CA ALA A 376 -16.31 14.63 3.70
C ALA A 376 -16.61 13.49 4.66
N GLU A 377 -15.95 12.33 4.53
CA GLU A 377 -16.20 11.21 5.43
C GLU A 377 -15.78 11.57 6.88
N PRO A 378 -16.25 10.82 7.90
CA PRO A 378 -15.79 11.02 9.27
C PRO A 378 -14.25 10.96 9.37
N GLY A 379 -13.65 11.84 10.17
CA GLY A 379 -12.19 11.92 10.35
C GLY A 379 -11.46 12.82 9.35
N TRP A 380 -12.13 13.35 8.33
CA TRP A 380 -11.53 14.28 7.36
C TRP A 380 -11.34 15.72 7.87
N GLY A 381 -11.44 15.93 9.19
CA GLY A 381 -11.18 17.23 9.82
C GLY A 381 -12.23 18.31 9.54
N LEU A 382 -13.50 17.98 9.30
CA LEU A 382 -14.57 18.98 9.08
C LEU A 382 -14.68 20.00 10.23
N SER A 383 -14.52 19.56 11.49
CA SER A 383 -14.54 20.44 12.67
C SER A 383 -13.35 21.38 12.74
N THR A 384 -12.17 20.88 12.39
CA THR A 384 -10.95 21.71 12.29
C THR A 384 -11.13 22.73 11.18
N MET A 385 -11.69 22.30 10.06
CA MET A 385 -11.95 23.12 8.89
C MET A 385 -12.93 24.27 9.21
N SER A 386 -14.05 23.98 9.89
CA SER A 386 -15.05 24.98 10.28
C SER A 386 -14.50 25.98 11.30
N ALA A 387 -13.74 25.52 12.30
CA ALA A 387 -13.11 26.39 13.29
C ALA A 387 -12.12 27.38 12.65
N GLN A 388 -11.31 26.89 11.69
CA GLN A 388 -10.39 27.73 10.92
C GLN A 388 -11.13 28.71 10.01
N LEU A 389 -12.22 28.29 9.38
CA LEU A 389 -13.05 29.16 8.56
C LEU A 389 -13.65 30.30 9.40
N VAL A 390 -14.17 30.00 10.58
CA VAL A 390 -14.65 31.01 11.53
C VAL A 390 -13.54 31.99 11.88
N HIS A 391 -12.34 31.51 12.15
CA HIS A 391 -11.19 32.36 12.45
C HIS A 391 -10.82 33.29 11.29
N SER A 392 -10.76 32.76 10.06
CA SER A 392 -10.49 33.54 8.84
C SER A 392 -11.58 34.61 8.60
N CYS A 393 -12.84 34.24 8.75
CA CYS A 393 -13.97 35.16 8.61
C CYS A 393 -13.95 36.28 9.66
N LEU A 394 -13.59 35.98 10.92
CA LEU A 394 -13.43 37.01 11.95
C LEU A 394 -12.32 38.01 11.61
N ALA A 395 -11.23 37.55 10.98
CA ALA A 395 -10.13 38.40 10.56
C ALA A 395 -10.48 39.26 9.34
N THR A 396 -11.23 38.70 8.39
CA THR A 396 -11.49 39.32 7.08
C THR A 396 -12.79 40.14 7.07
N MET A 397 -13.79 39.72 7.84
CA MET A 397 -15.14 40.30 7.88
C MET A 397 -15.48 40.79 9.29
N SER A 398 -14.83 41.88 9.72
CA SER A 398 -14.91 42.37 11.10
C SER A 398 -16.31 42.82 11.56
N SER A 399 -17.23 43.13 10.64
CA SER A 399 -18.63 43.48 10.96
C SER A 399 -19.60 42.31 10.81
N SER A 400 -19.14 41.13 10.41
CA SER A 400 -20.03 39.99 10.19
C SER A 400 -20.50 39.34 11.49
N ILE A 401 -21.72 38.82 11.47
CA ILE A 401 -22.25 37.97 12.52
C ILE A 401 -22.02 36.53 12.10
N ILE A 402 -21.20 35.82 12.87
CA ILE A 402 -20.89 34.42 12.60
C ILE A 402 -21.60 33.57 13.64
N ILE A 403 -22.45 32.67 13.18
CA ILE A 403 -23.15 31.70 14.01
C ILE A 403 -22.67 30.31 13.63
N TYR A 404 -21.99 29.67 14.57
CA TYR A 404 -21.48 28.33 14.42
C TYR A 404 -22.20 27.37 15.37
N ARG A 405 -22.79 26.30 14.83
CA ARG A 405 -23.57 25.32 15.57
C ARG A 405 -23.23 23.90 15.15
N PHE A 406 -22.96 23.06 16.16
CA PHE A 406 -22.94 21.62 16.01
C PHE A 406 -24.35 21.06 16.12
N MET A 407 -24.72 20.18 15.19
CA MET A 407 -25.95 19.42 15.17
C MET A 407 -25.81 18.14 15.98
N GLY A 408 -26.84 17.77 16.75
CA GLY A 408 -26.90 16.50 17.47
C GLY A 408 -26.07 16.38 18.74
N ILE A 409 -25.37 17.43 19.18
CA ILE A 409 -24.53 17.41 20.40
C ILE A 409 -25.30 17.87 21.64
N SER A 410 -26.04 18.97 21.54
CA SER A 410 -26.85 19.53 22.64
C SER A 410 -28.35 19.22 22.48
N PRO A 411 -29.15 19.27 23.56
CA PRO A 411 -30.61 19.12 23.48
C PRO A 411 -31.27 20.09 22.49
N ASP A 412 -30.74 21.31 22.38
CA ASP A 412 -31.23 22.34 21.46
C ASP A 412 -30.83 22.08 20.00
N SER A 413 -29.90 21.16 19.77
CA SER A 413 -29.42 20.77 18.44
C SER A 413 -29.93 19.40 17.97
N ARG A 414 -30.87 18.79 18.71
CA ARG A 414 -31.42 17.44 18.44
C ARG A 414 -32.20 17.33 17.12
N SER A 415 -32.66 18.46 16.59
CA SER A 415 -33.37 18.55 15.32
C SER A 415 -33.03 19.87 14.63
N LEU A 416 -33.27 19.94 13.32
CA LEU A 416 -33.06 21.17 12.57
C LEU A 416 -33.91 22.31 13.14
N LEU A 417 -35.17 22.05 13.43
CA LEU A 417 -36.08 23.03 14.01
C LEU A 417 -35.57 23.60 15.35
N CYS A 418 -35.17 22.74 16.30
CA CYS A 418 -34.64 23.18 17.59
C CYS A 418 -33.38 24.04 17.39
N THR A 419 -32.52 23.66 16.43
CA THR A 419 -31.31 24.41 16.11
C THR A 419 -31.66 25.79 15.57
N LEU A 420 -32.57 25.89 14.60
CA LEU A 420 -32.99 27.18 14.02
C LEU A 420 -33.66 28.08 15.06
N LEU A 421 -34.43 27.52 16.00
CA LEU A 421 -34.98 28.28 17.14
C LEU A 421 -33.87 28.82 18.04
N SER A 422 -32.86 28.01 18.37
CA SER A 422 -31.71 28.44 19.17
C SER A 422 -30.91 29.55 18.46
N ILE A 423 -30.70 29.42 17.15
CA ILE A 423 -30.04 30.46 16.33
C ILE A 423 -30.86 31.75 16.34
N LYS A 424 -32.18 31.66 16.15
CA LYS A 424 -33.07 32.82 16.21
C LYS A 424 -33.00 33.52 17.57
N GLN A 425 -33.05 32.78 18.67
CA GLN A 425 -32.93 33.35 20.01
C GLN A 425 -31.59 34.06 20.22
N GLN A 426 -30.51 33.51 19.68
CA GLN A 426 -29.20 34.16 19.70
C GLN A 426 -29.23 35.47 18.88
N LEU A 427 -29.81 35.45 17.68
CA LEU A 427 -29.96 36.65 16.85
C LEU A 427 -30.85 37.71 17.52
N ASP A 428 -31.95 37.31 18.16
CA ASP A 428 -32.82 38.21 18.93
C ASP A 428 -32.06 38.86 20.09
N THR A 429 -31.12 38.15 20.71
CA THR A 429 -30.29 38.68 21.79
C THR A 429 -29.27 39.69 21.27
N VAL A 430 -28.67 39.44 20.10
CA VAL A 430 -27.61 40.28 19.53
C VAL A 430 -28.17 41.51 18.80
N LEU A 431 -29.25 41.33 18.03
CA LEU A 431 -29.82 42.35 17.14
C LEU A 431 -31.12 42.97 17.66
N GLY A 432 -31.62 42.44 18.77
CA GLY A 432 -32.97 42.73 19.22
C GLY A 432 -34.01 41.88 18.49
N PRO A 433 -35.25 41.86 19.01
CA PRO A 433 -36.34 41.11 18.40
C PRO A 433 -36.67 41.66 17.01
N SER A 434 -36.92 40.76 16.05
CA SER A 434 -37.40 41.15 14.71
C SER A 434 -38.64 42.02 14.82
N LYS A 435 -38.64 43.14 14.09
CA LYS A 435 -39.81 44.04 13.98
C LYS A 435 -40.92 43.44 13.10
N GLY A 436 -40.64 42.31 12.44
CA GLY A 436 -41.54 41.63 11.51
C GLY A 436 -42.53 40.68 12.18
N THR A 437 -43.80 41.12 12.21
CA THR A 437 -45.03 40.38 11.88
C THR A 437 -45.38 39.01 12.50
N TRP A 438 -44.54 38.37 13.32
CA TRP A 438 -44.83 37.01 13.81
C TRP A 438 -45.69 36.92 15.07
N CYS A 439 -45.88 38.02 15.80
CA CYS A 439 -46.50 37.98 17.14
C CYS A 439 -47.78 38.84 17.32
N ARG A 440 -48.49 39.22 16.27
CA ARG A 440 -49.77 39.94 16.43
C ARG A 440 -50.91 39.31 15.64
N GLY A 441 -51.54 38.29 16.23
CA GLY A 441 -52.98 38.06 16.05
C GLY A 441 -53.45 36.76 15.39
N GLN A 442 -52.66 35.69 15.38
CA GLN A 442 -53.21 34.35 15.09
C GLN A 442 -53.46 33.60 16.39
N ASP A 443 -54.74 33.43 16.71
CA ASP A 443 -55.27 32.76 17.90
C ASP A 443 -54.63 31.37 18.13
N ASP A 444 -53.88 31.24 19.23
CA ASP A 444 -53.81 30.15 20.22
C ASP A 444 -54.02 28.67 19.83
N LYS A 445 -53.76 28.27 18.59
CA LYS A 445 -53.61 26.84 18.25
C LYS A 445 -52.26 26.55 17.62
N GLU A 446 -51.24 26.55 18.48
CA GLU A 446 -50.15 25.56 18.53
C GLU A 446 -49.48 25.14 17.21
N GLN A 447 -49.43 26.01 16.20
CA GLN A 447 -48.61 25.77 15.03
C GLN A 447 -47.20 26.27 15.31
N VAL A 448 -46.35 25.31 15.72
CA VAL A 448 -44.90 25.45 15.67
C VAL A 448 -44.51 26.06 14.32
N PRO A 449 -43.67 27.12 14.31
CA PRO A 449 -43.25 27.76 13.06
C PRO A 449 -42.70 26.70 12.10
N ALA A 450 -43.16 26.72 10.85
CA ALA A 450 -42.48 25.96 9.81
C ALA A 450 -41.01 26.41 9.79
N SER A 451 -40.07 25.46 9.83
CA SER A 451 -38.63 25.74 9.93
C SER A 451 -38.13 26.72 8.85
N GLU A 452 -38.78 26.75 7.69
CA GLU A 452 -38.52 27.70 6.60
C GLU A 452 -38.80 29.14 7.00
N ALA A 453 -39.88 29.41 7.71
CA ALA A 453 -40.19 30.76 8.14
C ALA A 453 -39.22 31.28 9.21
N LEU A 454 -38.66 30.39 10.04
CA LEU A 454 -37.57 30.76 10.94
C LEU A 454 -36.33 31.15 10.16
N LEU A 455 -35.96 30.37 9.15
CA LEU A 455 -34.81 30.67 8.32
C LEU A 455 -34.99 32.00 7.58
N ILE A 456 -36.16 32.25 6.98
CA ILE A 456 -36.50 33.53 6.33
C ILE A 456 -36.39 34.70 7.32
N ASP A 457 -36.95 34.58 8.53
CA ASP A 457 -36.84 35.63 9.56
C ASP A 457 -35.38 35.89 9.96
N MET A 458 -34.54 34.86 10.09
CA MET A 458 -33.11 35.03 10.41
C MET A 458 -32.35 35.71 9.27
N VAL A 459 -32.58 35.24 8.05
CA VAL A 459 -31.91 35.71 6.83
C VAL A 459 -32.28 37.17 6.50
N SER A 460 -33.55 37.54 6.69
CA SER A 460 -34.06 38.91 6.44
C SER A 460 -33.46 39.99 7.34
N ARG A 461 -32.77 39.59 8.42
CA ARG A 461 -32.06 40.51 9.31
C ARG A 461 -30.65 40.85 8.82
N SER A 462 -30.11 40.10 7.87
CA SER A 462 -28.81 40.40 7.29
C SER A 462 -28.91 41.64 6.40
N THR A 463 -27.86 42.45 6.42
CA THR A 463 -27.69 43.60 5.53
C THR A 463 -26.26 43.62 5.02
N ASP A 464 -25.96 44.44 4.00
CA ASP A 464 -24.60 44.58 3.51
C ASP A 464 -23.64 45.15 4.57
N GLU A 465 -24.17 45.97 5.50
CA GLU A 465 -23.40 46.51 6.65
C GLU A 465 -23.18 45.46 7.74
N LEU A 466 -24.08 44.48 7.83
CA LEU A 466 -24.09 43.43 8.85
C LEU A 466 -24.31 42.05 8.21
N PRO A 467 -23.29 41.51 7.51
CA PRO A 467 -23.40 40.21 6.87
C PRO A 467 -23.60 39.10 7.89
N LEU A 468 -24.35 38.06 7.52
CA LEU A 468 -24.66 36.92 8.38
C LEU A 468 -24.05 35.64 7.79
N LEU A 469 -23.16 34.98 8.54
CA LEU A 469 -22.62 33.67 8.21
C LEU A 469 -23.14 32.64 9.20
N ILE A 470 -23.89 31.65 8.73
CA ILE A 470 -24.38 30.53 9.52
C ILE A 470 -23.65 29.27 9.09
N ILE A 471 -23.00 28.59 10.03
CA ILE A 471 -22.30 27.32 9.82
C ILE A 471 -22.99 26.25 10.68
N LEU A 472 -23.56 25.26 9.99
CA LEU A 472 -24.18 24.09 10.61
C LEU A 472 -23.27 22.88 10.37
N GLU A 473 -22.70 22.34 11.43
CA GLU A 473 -21.79 21.19 11.35
C GLU A 473 -22.41 19.93 11.94
N GLY A 474 -22.10 18.78 11.34
CA GLY A 474 -22.50 17.48 11.85
C GLY A 474 -23.96 17.17 11.58
N LEU A 475 -24.54 17.78 10.53
CA LEU A 475 -25.94 17.55 10.17
C LEU A 475 -26.13 16.08 9.78
N PHE A 476 -26.71 15.32 10.69
CA PHE A 476 -27.09 13.93 10.51
C PHE A 476 -28.61 13.84 10.53
N LEU A 477 -29.22 13.27 9.49
CA LEU A 477 -30.67 13.13 9.41
C LEU A 477 -31.02 11.70 9.08
N THR A 478 -31.94 11.13 9.84
CA THR A 478 -32.52 9.84 9.45
C THR A 478 -33.28 9.97 8.13
N SER A 479 -33.45 8.86 7.41
CA SER A 479 -34.17 8.83 6.12
C SER A 479 -35.58 9.46 6.19
N ALA A 480 -36.26 9.35 7.34
CA ALA A 480 -37.55 9.98 7.60
C ALA A 480 -37.47 11.52 7.72
N GLN A 481 -36.33 12.04 8.17
CA GLN A 481 -36.07 13.47 8.41
C GLN A 481 -35.43 14.18 7.22
N LEU A 482 -35.05 13.48 6.14
CA LEU A 482 -34.52 14.11 4.93
C LEU A 482 -35.47 15.15 4.32
N ARG A 483 -36.79 15.04 4.60
CA ARG A 483 -37.77 16.07 4.21
C ARG A 483 -37.55 17.41 4.88
N GLU A 484 -36.90 17.44 6.05
CA GLU A 484 -36.52 18.67 6.76
C GLU A 484 -35.43 19.44 6.00
N LEU A 485 -34.63 18.79 5.15
CA LEU A 485 -33.64 19.47 4.31
C LEU A 485 -34.24 20.44 3.30
N ASN A 486 -35.52 20.26 2.91
CA ASN A 486 -36.22 21.19 2.03
C ASN A 486 -36.21 22.62 2.58
N VAL A 487 -36.14 22.75 3.91
CA VAL A 487 -36.07 24.03 4.60
C VAL A 487 -34.75 24.74 4.30
N LEU A 488 -33.65 24.00 4.25
CA LEU A 488 -32.31 24.57 4.04
C LEU A 488 -32.14 25.05 2.60
N THR A 489 -32.84 24.44 1.65
CA THR A 489 -32.78 24.84 0.24
C THR A 489 -33.55 26.13 -0.05
N MET A 490 -34.46 26.53 0.85
CA MET A 490 -35.42 27.64 0.76
C MET A 490 -36.23 27.68 -0.56
N THR A 491 -37.45 28.21 -0.51
CA THR A 491 -38.17 28.55 -1.75
C THR A 491 -37.62 29.81 -2.41
N GLU A 492 -37.05 30.71 -1.61
CA GLU A 492 -36.43 31.96 -2.07
C GLU A 492 -34.91 31.89 -1.96
N LEU A 493 -34.22 32.62 -2.84
CA LEU A 493 -32.76 32.74 -2.82
C LEU A 493 -32.28 33.47 -1.56
N LEU A 494 -31.14 33.05 -1.00
CA LEU A 494 -30.51 33.76 0.12
C LEU A 494 -30.05 35.15 -0.35
N PRO A 495 -30.25 36.22 0.44
CA PRO A 495 -29.63 37.52 0.21
C PRO A 495 -28.11 37.39 0.07
N ALA A 496 -27.51 38.23 -0.76
CA ALA A 496 -26.05 38.24 -0.94
C ALA A 496 -25.28 38.49 0.38
N SER A 497 -25.91 39.18 1.34
CA SER A 497 -25.42 39.44 2.68
C SER A 497 -25.49 38.23 3.63
N THR A 498 -26.16 37.13 3.26
CA THR A 498 -26.23 35.91 4.06
C THR A 498 -25.50 34.75 3.38
N LYS A 499 -24.69 34.04 4.16
CA LYS A 499 -24.06 32.77 3.78
C LYS A 499 -24.51 31.67 4.73
N LEU A 500 -24.98 30.57 4.17
CA LEU A 500 -25.32 29.36 4.90
C LEU A 500 -24.39 28.24 4.45
N LEU A 501 -23.58 27.74 5.37
CA LEU A 501 -22.66 26.63 5.16
C LEU A 501 -23.15 25.42 5.95
N VAL A 502 -23.33 24.29 5.26
CA VAL A 502 -23.70 23.02 5.86
C VAL A 502 -22.55 22.06 5.69
N MET A 503 -22.02 21.56 6.79
CA MET A 503 -20.89 20.63 6.83
C MET A 503 -21.38 19.30 7.40
N THR A 504 -21.24 18.23 6.62
CA THR A 504 -21.78 16.92 7.01
C THR A 504 -20.87 15.79 6.54
N SER A 505 -20.83 14.71 7.34
CA SER A 505 -20.26 13.43 6.94
C SER A 505 -21.30 12.40 6.50
N ASP A 506 -22.57 12.80 6.46
CA ASP A 506 -23.68 11.96 6.04
C ASP A 506 -23.88 12.07 4.51
N PRO A 507 -23.64 10.98 3.75
CA PRO A 507 -23.76 11.00 2.30
C PRO A 507 -25.19 11.22 1.82
N ASP A 508 -26.20 10.79 2.59
CA ASP A 508 -27.61 10.96 2.22
C ASP A 508 -28.04 12.42 2.38
N VAL A 509 -27.54 13.11 3.41
CA VAL A 509 -27.74 14.55 3.58
C VAL A 509 -27.09 15.32 2.44
N ALA A 510 -25.83 15.00 2.12
CA ALA A 510 -25.09 15.65 1.04
C ALA A 510 -25.78 15.43 -0.33
N LYS A 511 -26.22 14.20 -0.61
CA LYS A 511 -26.96 13.86 -1.83
C LYS A 511 -28.32 14.54 -1.89
N GLY A 512 -29.04 14.56 -0.76
CA GLY A 512 -30.33 15.21 -0.62
C GLY A 512 -30.26 16.69 -0.97
N LEU A 513 -29.30 17.41 -0.38
CA LEU A 513 -29.09 18.84 -0.67
C LEU A 513 -28.64 19.08 -2.11
N ARG A 514 -27.70 18.28 -2.65
CA ARG A 514 -27.24 18.41 -4.05
C ARG A 514 -28.36 18.20 -5.07
N SER A 515 -29.21 17.19 -4.86
CA SER A 515 -30.32 16.87 -5.75
C SER A 515 -31.31 18.02 -5.88
N LYS A 516 -31.45 18.83 -4.82
CA LYS A 516 -32.36 19.98 -4.78
C LYS A 516 -31.77 21.22 -5.44
N VAL A 517 -30.47 21.46 -5.25
CA VAL A 517 -29.75 22.54 -5.95
C VAL A 517 -29.79 22.35 -7.47
N SER A 518 -29.80 21.10 -7.94
CA SER A 518 -29.82 20.78 -9.38
C SER A 518 -31.22 20.79 -10.01
N GLY A 519 -32.28 20.83 -9.18
CA GLY A 519 -33.67 20.72 -9.61
C GLY A 519 -34.42 22.05 -9.72
N ASN A 520 -33.80 23.14 -9.28
CA ASN A 520 -34.23 24.53 -9.50
C ASN A 520 -33.34 25.15 -10.57
#